data_AF-A0AAP4A4G4-F1
#
_entry.id   AF-A0AAP4A4G4-F1
#
_cell.length_a   1.000
_cell.length_b   1.000
_cell.length_c   1.000
_cell.angle_alpha   90.00
_cell.angle_beta   90.00
_cell.angle_gamma   90.00
#
_symmetry.space_group_name_H-M   'P 1'
#
loop_
_entity.id
_entity.type
_entity.pdbx_description
1 polymer ?
#
loop_
_entity_poly.entity_id
_entity_poly.type
_entity_poly.pdbx_seq_one_letter_code
_entity_poly.pdbx_strand_id
1 'polypeptide(L)'
;MLIKGRIRKEVTPKRVFSVLKLINMYNGKLKEEEICDLVQPSRLCDKEEKYEDSKKVIKFLKDEKFINENIDKKLELNINSEDIKDIRSFKEYFSKNVFNNMKEDSLFFEVTSEILSKDLDFYEFSSFDEIGRRLENKEVDKEFILAWRFWAEFLGFGNILNNQFLINPYVRILDRVINNLEYEEKKYPISRFIMMVKQECPEFRKIIENNSIGLSLTLALRTLEGLGKIKMLNVRDSTDIWKLYYSTIEKTEITDIEIVRGI
;
A
#
# COMPACT_ATOMS: atom_id res chain seq x y z
N MET A 1 12.44 -1.90 11.16
CA MET A 1 12.08 -0.63 10.47
C MET A 1 11.60 -1.03 9.09
N LEU A 2 10.40 -0.60 8.70
CA LEU A 2 9.21 -1.47 8.55
C LEU A 2 9.19 -2.59 7.52
N ILE A 3 10.14 -2.61 6.59
CA ILE A 3 10.43 -3.71 5.65
C ILE A 3 11.90 -3.52 5.25
N LYS A 4 12.84 -3.73 6.17
CA LYS A 4 14.26 -3.90 5.79
C LYS A 4 14.52 -5.32 5.26
N GLY A 5 13.67 -6.28 5.61
CA GLY A 5 13.74 -7.67 5.18
C GLY A 5 12.68 -8.02 4.14
N ARG A 6 12.79 -9.22 3.56
CA ARG A 6 11.79 -9.74 2.63
C ARG A 6 10.49 -10.08 3.37
N ILE A 7 9.40 -9.39 3.05
CA ILE A 7 8.05 -9.78 3.47
C ILE A 7 7.76 -11.17 2.92
N ARG A 8 7.10 -12.00 3.75
CA ARG A 8 6.75 -13.37 3.39
C ARG A 8 5.24 -13.50 3.19
N LYS A 9 4.84 -14.48 2.37
CA LYS A 9 3.44 -14.72 1.99
C LYS A 9 2.52 -14.95 3.18
N GLU A 10 3.04 -15.50 4.28
CA GLU A 10 2.30 -15.79 5.50
C GLU A 10 1.98 -14.51 6.30
N VAL A 11 2.77 -13.45 6.11
CA VAL A 11 2.67 -12.17 6.81
C VAL A 11 1.74 -11.24 6.03
N THR A 12 0.46 -11.61 5.97
CA THR A 12 -0.55 -10.77 5.31
C THR A 12 -1.04 -9.65 6.23
N PRO A 13 -1.50 -8.50 5.68
CA PRO A 13 -2.01 -7.38 6.49
C PRO A 13 -3.09 -7.80 7.49
N LYS A 14 -4.01 -8.67 7.07
CA LYS A 14 -5.09 -9.18 7.92
C LYS A 14 -4.56 -10.03 9.07
N ARG A 15 -3.59 -10.92 8.82
CA ARG A 15 -2.97 -11.74 9.88
C ARG A 15 -2.20 -10.89 10.87
N VAL A 16 -1.40 -9.94 10.39
CA VAL A 16 -0.67 -8.97 11.21
C VAL A 16 -1.63 -8.18 12.11
N PHE A 17 -2.70 -7.62 11.52
CA PHE A 17 -3.73 -6.90 12.27
C PHE A 17 -4.38 -7.77 13.35
N SER A 18 -4.80 -8.99 13.01
CA SER A 18 -5.45 -9.91 13.97
C SER A 18 -4.55 -10.25 15.15
N VAL A 19 -3.26 -10.53 14.91
CA VAL A 19 -2.30 -10.82 15.98
C VAL A 19 -2.08 -9.59 16.87
N LEU A 20 -1.95 -8.39 16.29
CA LEU A 20 -1.82 -7.14 17.05
C LEU A 20 -3.06 -6.85 17.91
N LYS A 21 -4.27 -7.03 17.36
CA LYS A 21 -5.53 -6.89 18.13
C LYS A 21 -5.57 -7.85 19.30
N LEU A 22 -5.13 -9.09 19.10
CA LEU A 22 -5.13 -10.11 20.13
C LEU A 22 -4.12 -9.76 21.24
N ILE A 23 -2.89 -9.38 20.88
CA ILE A 23 -1.88 -8.93 21.85
C ILE A 23 -2.38 -7.71 22.63
N ASN A 24 -3.05 -6.75 21.97
CA ASN A 24 -3.65 -5.60 22.64
C ASN A 24 -4.74 -5.98 23.65
N MET A 25 -5.62 -6.91 23.27
CA MET A 25 -6.73 -7.37 24.11
C MET A 25 -6.23 -8.03 25.40
N TYR A 26 -5.16 -8.82 25.30
CA TYR A 26 -4.59 -9.51 26.46
C TYR A 26 -3.51 -8.69 27.19
N ASN A 27 -2.93 -7.67 26.56
CA ASN A 27 -2.01 -6.68 27.11
C ASN A 27 -0.98 -7.24 28.12
N GLY A 28 0.07 -7.91 27.62
CA GLY A 28 1.15 -8.40 28.48
C GLY A 28 0.77 -9.60 29.36
N LYS A 29 -0.37 -10.27 29.11
CA LYS A 29 -0.81 -11.46 29.85
C LYS A 29 -0.41 -12.79 29.22
N LEU A 30 -0.20 -12.82 27.90
CA LEU A 30 0.06 -14.06 27.14
C LEU A 30 1.48 -14.11 26.59
N LYS A 31 2.07 -15.29 26.62
CA LYS A 31 3.32 -15.62 25.93
C LYS A 31 3.07 -15.90 24.45
N GLU A 32 4.15 -15.91 23.68
CA GLU A 32 4.11 -16.18 22.23
C GLU A 32 3.35 -17.47 21.87
N GLU A 33 3.58 -18.57 22.59
CA GLU A 33 2.92 -19.84 22.34
C GLU A 33 1.41 -19.73 22.52
N GLU A 34 0.95 -19.10 23.60
CA GLU A 34 -0.48 -18.90 23.89
C GLU A 34 -1.17 -18.03 22.82
N ILE A 35 -0.47 -17.03 22.28
CA ILE A 35 -0.97 -16.24 21.14
C ILE A 35 -1.07 -17.13 19.88
N CYS A 36 -0.06 -17.96 19.62
CA CYS A 36 -0.08 -18.89 18.49
C CYS A 36 -1.24 -19.89 18.59
N ASP A 37 -1.50 -20.45 19.77
CA ASP A 37 -2.63 -21.35 20.04
C ASP A 37 -3.98 -20.71 19.70
N LEU A 38 -4.14 -19.42 19.99
CA LEU A 38 -5.39 -18.69 19.73
C LEU A 38 -5.58 -18.35 18.25
N VAL A 39 -4.49 -18.04 17.53
CA VAL A 39 -4.53 -17.64 16.11
C VAL A 39 -4.60 -18.85 15.19
N GLN A 40 -3.94 -19.94 15.56
CA GLN A 40 -3.87 -21.18 14.80
C GLN A 40 -4.20 -22.36 15.75
N PRO A 41 -5.50 -22.61 16.02
CA PRO A 41 -5.90 -23.65 16.96
C PRO A 41 -5.37 -25.01 16.56
N SER A 42 -4.65 -25.66 17.47
CA SER A 42 -3.96 -26.94 17.24
C SER A 42 -4.87 -28.09 16.77
N ARG A 43 -6.19 -27.98 16.95
CA ARG A 43 -7.19 -28.95 16.45
C ARG A 43 -7.43 -28.87 14.93
N LEU A 44 -7.04 -27.77 14.30
CA LEU A 44 -7.25 -27.50 12.89
C LEU A 44 -5.96 -27.58 12.06
N CYS A 45 -4.85 -27.98 12.69
CA CYS A 45 -3.53 -28.00 12.05
C CYS A 45 -2.86 -29.36 12.21
N ASP A 46 -2.15 -29.76 11.17
CA ASP A 46 -1.29 -30.93 11.22
C ASP A 46 -0.17 -30.71 12.26
N LYS A 47 0.18 -31.77 12.98
CA LYS A 47 1.13 -31.69 14.10
C LYS A 47 2.51 -31.16 13.68
N GLU A 48 2.89 -31.37 12.43
CA GLU A 48 4.19 -30.95 11.87
C GLU A 48 4.21 -29.45 11.52
N GLU A 49 3.08 -28.83 11.19
CA GLU A 49 2.97 -27.40 10.80
C GLU A 49 2.49 -26.50 11.95
N LYS A 50 2.47 -27.04 13.16
CA LYS A 50 1.95 -26.36 14.36
C LYS A 50 2.67 -25.03 14.59
N TYR A 51 1.92 -23.93 14.42
CA TYR A 51 2.33 -22.53 14.64
C TYR A 51 3.32 -21.96 13.62
N GLU A 52 3.60 -22.63 12.50
CA GLU A 52 4.63 -22.13 11.58
C GLU A 52 4.28 -20.73 11.04
N ASP A 53 3.05 -20.56 10.57
CA ASP A 53 2.54 -19.29 10.05
C ASP A 53 2.44 -18.21 11.14
N SER A 54 1.89 -18.55 12.31
CA SER A 54 1.74 -17.59 13.42
C SER A 54 3.08 -17.14 13.98
N LYS A 55 4.07 -18.03 14.08
CA LYS A 55 5.45 -17.68 14.48
C LYS A 55 6.11 -16.76 13.47
N LYS A 56 5.93 -16.99 12.16
CA LYS A 56 6.43 -16.07 11.11
C LYS A 56 5.84 -14.67 11.28
N VAL A 57 4.54 -14.56 11.58
CA VAL A 57 3.87 -13.27 11.83
C VAL A 57 4.41 -12.62 13.11
N ILE A 58 4.51 -13.33 14.23
CA ILE A 58 5.02 -12.77 15.50
C ILE A 58 6.48 -12.33 15.35
N LYS A 59 7.30 -13.13 14.66
CA LYS A 59 8.68 -12.76 14.33
C LYS A 59 8.73 -11.45 13.55
N PHE A 60 7.91 -11.31 12.51
CA PHE A 60 7.79 -10.06 11.76
C PHE A 60 7.39 -8.88 12.68
N LEU A 61 6.40 -9.06 13.55
CA LEU A 61 5.99 -8.02 14.51
C LEU A 61 7.12 -7.58 15.45
N LYS A 62 7.95 -8.53 15.89
CA LYS A 62 9.14 -8.26 16.73
C LYS A 62 10.24 -7.54 15.94
N ASP A 63 10.58 -8.05 14.75
CA ASP A 63 11.59 -7.48 13.86
C ASP A 63 11.24 -6.03 13.48
N GLU A 64 9.93 -5.76 13.30
CA GLU A 64 9.40 -4.44 13.02
C GLU A 64 9.03 -3.61 14.26
N LYS A 65 9.33 -4.12 15.45
CA LYS A 65 9.15 -3.44 16.75
C LYS A 65 7.71 -2.98 16.99
N PHE A 66 6.74 -3.70 16.47
CA PHE A 66 5.33 -3.47 16.81
C PHE A 66 4.94 -4.04 18.16
N ILE A 67 5.70 -5.03 18.62
CA ILE A 67 5.51 -5.69 19.90
C ILE A 67 6.86 -5.88 20.59
N ASN A 68 6.83 -5.96 21.92
CA ASN A 68 7.97 -6.30 22.76
C ASN A 68 7.61 -7.45 23.70
N GLU A 69 8.64 -8.00 24.35
CA GLU A 69 8.48 -8.92 25.47
C GLU A 69 8.75 -8.18 26.78
N ASN A 70 7.87 -8.37 27.76
CA ASN A 70 8.12 -7.91 29.13
C ASN A 70 9.08 -8.87 29.87
N ILE A 71 9.37 -8.57 31.14
CA ILE A 71 10.30 -9.35 31.98
C ILE A 71 9.89 -10.83 32.10
N ASP A 72 8.59 -11.13 32.01
CA ASP A 72 8.03 -12.49 32.07
C ASP A 72 7.95 -13.20 30.69
N LYS A 73 8.53 -12.61 29.64
CA LYS A 73 8.42 -13.05 28.24
C LYS A 73 6.99 -13.04 27.70
N LYS A 74 6.11 -12.20 28.24
CA LYS A 74 4.75 -11.99 27.73
C LYS A 74 4.76 -10.85 26.71
N LEU A 75 3.92 -10.97 25.68
CA LEU A 75 3.90 -10.03 24.56
C LEU A 75 3.03 -8.81 24.89
N GLU A 76 3.57 -7.63 24.60
CA GLU A 76 2.89 -6.34 24.74
C GLU A 76 3.05 -5.50 23.46
N LEU A 77 2.09 -4.59 23.22
CA LEU A 77 2.20 -3.66 22.12
C LEU A 77 3.33 -2.66 22.37
N ASN A 78 4.04 -2.32 21.29
CA ASN A 78 5.00 -1.23 21.24
C ASN A 78 4.57 -0.11 20.28
N ILE A 79 3.27 -0.08 19.94
CA ILE A 79 2.62 0.94 19.11
C ILE A 79 1.36 1.43 19.82
N ASN A 80 0.81 2.57 19.40
CA ASN A 80 -0.40 3.10 20.01
C ASN A 80 -1.60 2.18 19.70
N SER A 81 -2.39 1.83 20.72
CA SER A 81 -3.59 1.02 20.54
C SER A 81 -4.63 1.65 19.60
N GLU A 82 -4.64 2.98 19.48
CA GLU A 82 -5.49 3.71 18.54
C GLU A 82 -5.13 3.44 17.07
N ASP A 83 -3.85 3.19 16.77
CA ASP A 83 -3.38 2.85 15.43
C ASP A 83 -3.90 1.48 14.97
N ILE A 84 -4.38 0.66 15.90
CA ILE A 84 -4.95 -0.66 15.61
C ILE A 84 -6.40 -0.78 16.11
N LYS A 85 -7.11 0.33 16.34
CA LYS A 85 -8.49 0.25 16.82
C LYS A 85 -9.39 -0.52 15.86
N ASP A 86 -9.22 -0.29 14.57
CA ASP A 86 -9.89 -0.95 13.46
C ASP A 86 -8.95 -1.11 12.26
N ILE A 87 -9.41 -1.86 11.25
CA ILE A 87 -8.59 -2.16 10.06
C ILE A 87 -8.24 -0.90 9.25
N ARG A 88 -9.07 0.15 9.32
CA ARG A 88 -8.86 1.41 8.60
C ARG A 88 -7.72 2.20 9.25
N SER A 89 -7.74 2.30 10.57
CA SER A 89 -6.71 2.97 11.38
C SER A 89 -5.37 2.25 11.21
N PHE A 90 -5.41 0.91 11.18
CA PHE A 90 -4.24 0.08 10.90
C PHE A 90 -3.68 0.34 9.50
N LYS A 91 -4.55 0.41 8.48
CA LYS A 91 -4.15 0.77 7.12
C LYS A 91 -3.50 2.15 7.09
N GLU A 92 -4.09 3.14 7.73
CA GLU A 92 -3.56 4.51 7.77
C GLU A 92 -2.19 4.57 8.46
N TYR A 93 -2.05 3.92 9.62
CA TYR A 93 -0.79 3.77 10.32
C TYR A 93 0.28 3.14 9.44
N PHE A 94 -0.04 2.02 8.79
CA PHE A 94 0.90 1.36 7.87
C PHE A 94 1.23 2.24 6.67
N SER A 95 0.24 2.86 6.04
CA SER A 95 0.43 3.69 4.85
C SER A 95 1.34 4.89 5.12
N LYS A 96 1.18 5.54 6.28
CA LYS A 96 2.07 6.62 6.74
C LYS A 96 3.47 6.10 7.04
N ASN A 97 3.59 5.04 7.83
CA ASN A 97 4.91 4.57 8.28
C ASN A 97 5.70 3.81 7.19
N VAL A 98 5.03 3.15 6.25
CA VAL A 98 5.67 2.46 5.12
C VAL A 98 6.13 3.46 4.07
N PHE A 99 5.39 4.53 3.76
CA PHE A 99 5.80 5.41 2.66
C PHE A 99 6.44 6.73 3.11
N ASN A 100 6.13 7.25 4.30
CA ASN A 100 6.72 8.50 4.79
C ASN A 100 7.96 8.26 5.66
N ASN A 101 8.07 7.10 6.33
CA ASN A 101 9.22 6.76 7.18
C ASN A 101 10.18 5.74 6.55
N MET A 102 9.89 5.21 5.36
CA MET A 102 10.88 4.46 4.58
C MET A 102 11.76 5.42 3.81
N LYS A 103 13.08 5.23 3.96
CA LYS A 103 14.04 5.74 2.99
C LYS A 103 13.76 5.05 1.66
N GLU A 104 14.10 5.71 0.56
CA GLU A 104 13.92 5.22 -0.81
C GLU A 104 14.55 3.83 -1.07
N ASP A 105 15.33 3.30 -0.12
CA ASP A 105 16.06 2.03 -0.13
C ASP A 105 15.27 0.79 0.34
N SER A 106 13.93 0.85 0.50
CA SER A 106 13.17 -0.36 0.89
C SER A 106 12.75 -1.17 -0.33
N LEU A 107 12.92 -2.50 -0.26
CA LEU A 107 12.54 -3.40 -1.35
C LEU A 107 11.06 -3.28 -1.73
N PHE A 108 10.17 -3.06 -0.76
CA PHE A 108 8.74 -2.86 -1.04
C PHE A 108 8.47 -1.58 -1.81
N PHE A 109 9.11 -0.47 -1.42
CA PHE A 109 9.01 0.80 -2.14
C PHE A 109 9.54 0.67 -3.57
N GLU A 110 10.76 0.14 -3.73
CA GLU A 110 11.41 -0.01 -5.04
C GLU A 110 10.57 -0.85 -5.99
N VAL A 111 10.11 -2.02 -5.54
CA VAL A 111 9.29 -2.93 -6.33
C VAL A 111 7.94 -2.28 -6.67
N THR A 112 7.31 -1.60 -5.72
CA THR A 112 6.03 -0.92 -5.98
C THR A 112 6.22 0.19 -7.02
N SER A 113 7.27 1.00 -6.89
CA SER A 113 7.56 2.09 -7.82
C SER A 113 7.89 1.56 -9.22
N GLU A 114 8.67 0.48 -9.31
CA GLU A 114 8.98 -0.19 -10.58
C GLU A 114 7.73 -0.78 -11.25
N ILE A 115 6.89 -1.50 -10.49
CA ILE A 115 5.64 -2.07 -11.01
C ILE A 115 4.72 -0.97 -11.56
N LEU A 116 4.58 0.14 -10.82
CA LEU A 116 3.76 1.27 -11.24
C LEU A 116 4.27 1.94 -12.53
N SER A 117 5.57 1.82 -12.84
CA SER A 117 6.21 2.41 -14.02
C SER A 117 6.29 1.51 -15.25
N LYS A 118 5.89 0.23 -15.15
CA LYS A 118 5.84 -0.67 -16.31
C LYS A 118 4.61 -0.43 -17.22
N ASP A 119 3.70 0.49 -16.86
CA ASP A 119 2.49 0.81 -17.61
C ASP A 119 1.75 -0.43 -18.17
N LEU A 120 1.64 -0.57 -19.49
CA LEU A 120 0.98 -1.71 -20.14
C LEU A 120 1.84 -2.99 -20.14
N ASP A 121 3.16 -2.86 -20.14
CA ASP A 121 4.11 -3.98 -20.14
C ASP A 121 3.91 -4.87 -18.91
N PHE A 122 3.37 -4.31 -17.81
CA PHE A 122 3.01 -5.07 -16.62
C PHE A 122 1.99 -6.18 -16.90
N TYR A 123 1.08 -5.98 -17.85
CA TYR A 123 0.02 -6.94 -18.17
C TYR A 123 0.48 -8.02 -19.15
N GLU A 124 1.68 -7.92 -19.70
CA GLU A 124 2.29 -9.02 -20.46
C GLU A 124 2.72 -10.19 -19.55
N PHE A 125 2.78 -9.96 -18.23
CA PHE A 125 3.15 -10.98 -17.27
C PHE A 125 1.99 -11.96 -17.04
N SER A 126 2.24 -13.23 -17.30
CA SER A 126 1.25 -14.31 -17.19
C SER A 126 1.04 -14.79 -15.74
N SER A 127 1.96 -14.46 -14.84
CA SER A 127 1.92 -14.90 -13.44
C SER A 127 2.78 -14.01 -12.53
N PHE A 128 2.49 -14.04 -11.22
CA PHE A 128 3.33 -13.41 -10.20
C PHE A 128 4.80 -13.87 -10.21
N ASP A 129 5.06 -15.12 -10.63
CA ASP A 129 6.42 -15.66 -10.75
C ASP A 129 7.21 -15.02 -11.90
N GLU A 130 6.51 -14.61 -12.96
CA GLU A 130 7.11 -13.91 -14.08
C GLU A 130 7.44 -12.46 -13.74
N ILE A 131 6.59 -11.80 -12.93
CA ILE A 131 6.86 -10.46 -12.40
C ILE A 131 8.21 -10.45 -11.68
N GLY A 132 8.43 -11.36 -10.72
CA GLY A 132 9.67 -11.40 -9.94
C GLY A 132 10.94 -11.59 -10.80
N ARG A 133 10.85 -12.31 -11.92
CA ARG A 133 11.99 -12.55 -12.83
C ARG A 133 12.29 -11.37 -13.76
N ARG A 134 11.29 -10.54 -14.06
CA ARG A 134 11.39 -9.43 -15.01
C ARG A 134 11.54 -8.06 -14.34
N LEU A 135 11.45 -8.01 -13.02
CA LEU A 135 11.86 -6.83 -12.27
C LEU A 135 13.38 -6.69 -12.31
N GLU A 136 13.86 -5.46 -12.43
CA GLU A 136 15.28 -5.13 -12.51
C GLU A 136 16.01 -5.45 -11.20
N ASN A 137 15.30 -5.41 -10.08
CA ASN A 137 15.83 -5.76 -8.78
C ASN A 137 15.94 -7.29 -8.59
N LYS A 138 17.19 -7.78 -8.61
CA LYS A 138 17.53 -9.21 -8.44
C LYS A 138 17.28 -9.77 -7.03
N GLU A 139 16.95 -8.92 -6.06
CA GLU A 139 16.60 -9.36 -4.71
C GLU A 139 15.15 -9.81 -4.59
N VAL A 140 14.35 -9.65 -5.65
CA VAL A 140 12.96 -10.05 -5.68
C VAL A 140 12.84 -11.55 -5.96
N ASP A 141 12.37 -12.30 -4.98
CA ASP A 141 11.98 -13.70 -5.15
C ASP A 141 10.46 -13.88 -5.26
N LYS A 142 10.05 -15.10 -5.59
CA LYS A 142 8.64 -15.49 -5.69
C LYS A 142 7.87 -15.25 -4.40
N GLU A 143 8.46 -15.58 -3.24
CA GLU A 143 7.77 -15.41 -1.95
C GLU A 143 7.47 -13.95 -1.67
N PHE A 144 8.41 -13.07 -2.01
CA PHE A 144 8.26 -11.63 -1.88
C PHE A 144 7.11 -11.10 -2.74
N ILE A 145 7.02 -11.46 -4.03
CA ILE A 145 5.93 -10.96 -4.90
C ILE A 145 4.56 -11.47 -4.45
N LEU A 146 4.49 -12.74 -4.00
CA LEU A 146 3.27 -13.30 -3.44
C LEU A 146 2.84 -12.62 -2.13
N ALA A 147 3.80 -12.11 -1.34
CA ALA A 147 3.52 -11.29 -0.17
C ALA A 147 3.13 -9.86 -0.56
N TRP A 148 3.90 -9.25 -1.46
CA TRP A 148 3.75 -7.88 -1.96
C TRP A 148 2.32 -7.64 -2.42
N ARG A 149 1.73 -8.52 -3.24
CA ARG A 149 0.37 -8.32 -3.78
C ARG A 149 -0.69 -8.12 -2.69
N PHE A 150 -0.58 -8.81 -1.55
CA PHE A 150 -1.54 -8.68 -0.45
C PHE A 150 -1.38 -7.35 0.27
N TRP A 151 -0.14 -6.90 0.45
CA TRP A 151 0.15 -5.57 0.99
C TRP A 151 -0.24 -4.46 0.01
N ALA A 152 0.04 -4.65 -1.28
CA ALA A 152 -0.27 -3.69 -2.33
C ALA A 152 -1.79 -3.48 -2.48
N GLU A 153 -2.57 -4.56 -2.49
CA GLU A 153 -4.04 -4.51 -2.46
C GLU A 153 -4.53 -3.79 -1.19
N PHE A 154 -4.03 -4.19 -0.02
CA PHE A 154 -4.42 -3.58 1.25
C PHE A 154 -4.13 -2.09 1.32
N LEU A 155 -2.99 -1.65 0.77
CA LEU A 155 -2.56 -0.25 0.71
C LEU A 155 -3.26 0.55 -0.41
N GLY A 156 -4.02 -0.13 -1.28
CA GLY A 156 -4.88 0.50 -2.26
C GLY A 156 -4.23 0.78 -3.62
N PHE A 157 -3.23 -0.02 -4.02
CA PHE A 157 -2.57 0.10 -5.33
C PHE A 157 -3.31 -0.60 -6.47
N GLY A 158 -4.26 -1.47 -6.14
CA GLY A 158 -4.95 -2.30 -7.11
C GLY A 158 -5.72 -3.42 -6.45
N ASN A 159 -6.16 -4.39 -7.24
CA ASN A 159 -6.89 -5.56 -6.76
C ASN A 159 -6.26 -6.84 -7.31
N ILE A 160 -6.31 -7.91 -6.53
CA ILE A 160 -5.91 -9.23 -7.01
C ILE A 160 -7.09 -9.83 -7.79
N LEU A 161 -6.88 -10.15 -9.07
CA LEU A 161 -7.86 -10.87 -9.90
C LEU A 161 -7.22 -12.16 -10.41
N ASN A 162 -7.66 -13.30 -9.86
CA ASN A 162 -7.08 -14.62 -10.15
C ASN A 162 -5.56 -14.62 -9.91
N ASN A 163 -4.76 -14.87 -10.95
CA ASN A 163 -3.30 -14.91 -10.91
C ASN A 163 -2.64 -13.60 -11.35
N GLN A 164 -3.40 -12.52 -11.46
CA GLN A 164 -2.92 -11.20 -11.89
C GLN A 164 -3.22 -10.15 -10.82
N PHE A 165 -2.46 -9.05 -10.87
CA PHE A 165 -2.72 -7.84 -10.11
C PHE A 165 -3.24 -6.78 -11.07
N LEU A 166 -4.40 -6.21 -10.80
CA LEU A 166 -4.95 -5.11 -11.60
C LEU A 166 -4.57 -3.79 -10.96
N ILE A 167 -3.65 -3.06 -11.59
CA ILE A 167 -3.16 -1.78 -11.07
C ILE A 167 -4.24 -0.72 -11.23
N ASN A 168 -4.72 -0.21 -10.10
CA ASN A 168 -5.59 0.97 -10.03
C ASN A 168 -5.44 1.62 -8.66
N PRO A 169 -4.48 2.54 -8.50
CA PRO A 169 -4.11 3.10 -7.20
C PRO A 169 -5.05 4.22 -6.70
N TYR A 170 -6.30 4.28 -7.19
CA TYR A 170 -7.23 5.36 -6.82
C TYR A 170 -7.46 5.44 -5.31
N VAL A 171 -7.49 4.31 -4.61
CA VAL A 171 -7.67 4.26 -3.15
C VAL A 171 -6.47 4.89 -2.45
N ARG A 172 -5.24 4.59 -2.90
CA ARG A 172 -4.02 5.19 -2.35
C ARG A 172 -4.03 6.71 -2.51
N ILE A 173 -4.38 7.22 -3.69
CA ILE A 173 -4.49 8.66 -3.95
C ILE A 173 -5.61 9.30 -3.12
N LEU A 174 -6.77 8.64 -3.02
CA LEU A 174 -7.89 9.11 -2.21
C LEU A 174 -7.51 9.25 -0.73
N ASP A 175 -6.95 8.18 -0.15
CA ASP A 175 -6.64 8.10 1.28
C ASP A 175 -5.52 9.06 1.70
N ARG A 176 -4.55 9.32 0.80
CA ARG A 176 -3.34 10.08 1.15
C ARG A 176 -3.33 11.51 0.68
N VAL A 177 -3.91 11.77 -0.47
CA VAL A 177 -3.91 13.11 -1.04
C VAL A 177 -5.27 13.72 -0.78
N ILE A 178 -6.30 13.22 -1.45
CA ILE A 178 -7.62 13.85 -1.50
C ILE A 178 -8.25 14.04 -0.11
N ASN A 179 -8.27 13.00 0.72
CA ASN A 179 -8.90 13.04 2.04
C ASN A 179 -8.16 13.94 3.05
N ASN A 180 -6.89 14.29 2.76
CA ASN A 180 -6.06 15.13 3.62
C ASN A 180 -5.96 16.58 3.13
N LEU A 181 -6.63 16.93 2.02
CA LEU A 181 -6.69 18.30 1.52
C LEU A 181 -7.58 19.19 2.40
N GLU A 182 -7.18 20.44 2.56
CA GLU A 182 -7.95 21.47 3.28
C GLU A 182 -9.34 21.66 2.65
N TYR A 183 -10.36 21.88 3.49
CA TYR A 183 -11.76 21.98 3.03
C TYR A 183 -12.08 23.22 2.18
N GLU A 184 -11.30 24.28 2.35
CA GLU A 184 -11.59 25.60 1.75
C GLU A 184 -11.19 25.66 0.26
N GLU A 185 -10.12 24.96 -0.12
CA GLU A 185 -9.66 24.92 -1.51
C GLU A 185 -10.30 23.75 -2.26
N LYS A 186 -11.13 24.09 -3.25
CA LYS A 186 -11.82 23.09 -4.08
C LYS A 186 -11.12 22.85 -5.41
N LYS A 187 -10.30 23.77 -5.88
CA LYS A 187 -9.66 23.71 -7.20
C LYS A 187 -8.18 23.95 -7.06
N TYR A 188 -7.38 23.03 -7.60
CA TYR A 188 -5.94 23.05 -7.53
C TYR A 188 -5.34 23.08 -8.94
N PRO A 189 -4.36 23.96 -9.22
CA PRO A 189 -3.51 23.82 -10.40
C PRO A 189 -2.87 22.42 -10.41
N ILE A 190 -2.78 21.82 -11.59
CA ILE A 190 -2.30 20.43 -11.70
C ILE A 190 -0.87 20.27 -11.17
N SER A 191 0.03 21.23 -11.38
CA SER A 191 1.38 21.21 -10.80
C SER A 191 1.38 21.12 -9.27
N ARG A 192 0.50 21.89 -8.60
CA ARG A 192 0.34 21.85 -7.15
C ARG A 192 -0.22 20.52 -6.68
N PHE A 193 -1.22 19.99 -7.38
CA PHE A 193 -1.76 18.66 -7.09
C PHE A 193 -0.68 17.57 -7.20
N ILE A 194 0.08 17.58 -8.29
CA ILE A 194 1.14 16.61 -8.53
C ILE A 194 2.28 16.75 -7.52
N MET A 195 2.61 17.97 -7.08
CA MET A 195 3.56 18.18 -5.99
C MET A 195 3.10 17.46 -4.71
N MET A 196 1.82 17.57 -4.35
CA MET A 196 1.26 16.87 -3.19
C MET A 196 1.28 15.36 -3.37
N VAL A 197 0.98 14.84 -4.58
CA VAL A 197 1.13 13.40 -4.89
C VAL A 197 2.58 12.95 -4.69
N LYS A 198 3.58 13.70 -5.19
CA LYS A 198 5.01 13.35 -5.03
C LYS A 198 5.50 13.40 -3.58
N GLN A 199 4.85 14.20 -2.73
CA GLN A 199 5.15 14.31 -1.31
C GLN A 199 4.52 13.17 -0.50
N GLU A 200 3.22 12.92 -0.68
CA GLU A 200 2.47 11.94 0.12
C GLU A 200 2.52 10.51 -0.43
N CYS A 201 2.80 10.37 -1.72
CA CYS A 201 2.89 9.11 -2.45
C CYS A 201 4.17 9.07 -3.30
N PRO A 202 5.36 9.04 -2.67
CA PRO A 202 6.64 9.10 -3.38
C PRO A 202 6.87 7.96 -4.38
N GLU A 203 6.16 6.84 -4.26
CA GLU A 203 6.25 5.70 -5.16
C GLU A 203 5.82 6.02 -6.61
N PHE A 204 5.05 7.09 -6.82
CA PHE A 204 4.64 7.57 -8.14
C PHE A 204 5.68 8.49 -8.81
N ARG A 205 6.80 8.84 -8.16
CA ARG A 205 7.75 9.82 -8.74
C ARG A 205 8.29 9.39 -10.11
N LYS A 206 8.58 8.10 -10.29
CA LYS A 206 9.13 7.55 -11.55
C LYS A 206 8.20 7.70 -12.75
N ILE A 207 6.90 7.81 -12.51
CA ILE A 207 5.90 7.91 -13.60
C ILE A 207 5.44 9.34 -13.85
N ILE A 208 6.10 10.32 -13.23
CA ILE A 208 5.72 11.73 -13.30
C ILE A 208 6.93 12.55 -13.77
N GLU A 209 7.02 12.75 -15.08
CA GLU A 209 8.15 13.39 -15.73
C GLU A 209 7.69 14.36 -16.83
N ASN A 210 8.35 15.51 -16.98
CA ASN A 210 8.14 16.44 -18.10
C ASN A 210 6.66 16.77 -18.36
N ASN A 211 5.93 17.14 -17.30
CA ASN A 211 4.48 17.37 -17.31
C ASN A 211 3.65 16.22 -17.91
N SER A 212 4.12 14.99 -17.78
CA SER A 212 3.44 13.78 -18.22
C SER A 212 3.22 12.85 -17.03
N ILE A 213 2.08 12.16 -17.04
CA ILE A 213 1.62 11.27 -15.98
C ILE A 213 1.46 9.87 -16.57
N GLY A 214 2.17 8.87 -16.03
CA GLY A 214 2.08 7.48 -16.47
C GLY A 214 0.71 6.83 -16.26
N LEU A 215 0.56 5.60 -16.75
CA LEU A 215 -0.73 4.92 -16.83
C LEU A 215 -1.35 4.70 -15.45
N SER A 216 -0.57 4.25 -14.47
CA SER A 216 -1.10 3.87 -13.16
C SER A 216 -1.73 5.06 -12.41
N LEU A 217 -1.10 6.24 -12.42
CA LEU A 217 -1.72 7.46 -11.87
C LEU A 217 -2.83 8.00 -12.76
N THR A 218 -2.73 7.87 -14.08
CA THR A 218 -3.83 8.21 -15.01
C THR A 218 -5.10 7.41 -14.69
N LEU A 219 -4.98 6.09 -14.48
CA LEU A 219 -6.09 5.20 -14.10
C LEU A 219 -6.69 5.57 -12.75
N ALA A 220 -5.85 5.93 -11.77
CA ALA A 220 -6.31 6.41 -10.47
C ALA A 220 -7.15 7.68 -10.61
N LEU A 221 -6.65 8.68 -11.33
CA LEU A 221 -7.37 9.95 -11.54
C LEU A 221 -8.69 9.75 -12.29
N ARG A 222 -8.70 8.91 -13.33
CA ARG A 222 -9.93 8.56 -14.06
C ARG A 222 -10.94 7.85 -13.19
N THR A 223 -10.49 6.94 -12.34
CA THR A 223 -11.38 6.23 -11.41
C THR A 223 -11.95 7.20 -10.39
N LEU A 224 -11.14 8.11 -9.84
CA LEU A 224 -11.62 9.15 -8.93
C LEU A 224 -12.63 10.10 -9.58
N GLU A 225 -12.43 10.46 -10.85
CA GLU A 225 -13.38 11.24 -11.65
C GLU A 225 -14.69 10.48 -11.85
N GLY A 226 -14.62 9.21 -12.25
CA GLY A 226 -15.79 8.34 -12.42
C GLY A 226 -16.56 8.07 -11.12
N LEU A 227 -15.88 8.07 -9.98
CA LEU A 227 -16.48 7.98 -8.64
C LEU A 227 -17.02 9.32 -8.12
N GLY A 228 -16.90 10.40 -8.91
CA GLY A 228 -17.35 11.74 -8.51
C GLY A 228 -16.59 12.31 -7.31
N LYS A 229 -15.32 11.93 -7.13
CA LYS A 229 -14.44 12.46 -6.07
C LYS A 229 -13.59 13.64 -6.55
N ILE A 230 -13.30 13.69 -7.85
CA ILE A 230 -12.62 14.80 -8.49
C ILE A 230 -13.27 15.13 -9.83
N LYS A 231 -12.89 16.27 -10.42
CA LYS A 231 -13.07 16.57 -11.85
C LYS A 231 -11.73 17.01 -12.43
N MET A 232 -11.37 16.47 -13.59
CA MET A 232 -10.21 16.92 -14.35
C MET A 232 -10.63 17.97 -15.37
N LEU A 233 -10.04 19.16 -15.25
CA LEU A 233 -10.36 20.33 -16.06
C LEU A 233 -9.25 20.60 -17.06
N ASN A 234 -9.63 21.17 -18.21
CA ASN A 234 -8.71 21.70 -19.20
C ASN A 234 -9.16 23.13 -19.51
N VAL A 235 -8.44 24.11 -18.95
CA VAL A 235 -8.71 25.53 -19.10
C VAL A 235 -7.85 26.06 -20.25
N ARG A 236 -8.50 26.64 -21.27
CA ARG A 236 -7.88 27.03 -22.56
C ARG A 236 -6.66 27.95 -22.43
N ASP A 237 -6.63 28.80 -21.41
CA ASP A 237 -5.58 29.80 -21.22
C ASP A 237 -4.55 29.41 -20.14
N SER A 238 -4.57 28.15 -19.68
CA SER A 238 -3.57 27.67 -18.71
C SER A 238 -2.22 27.46 -19.37
N THR A 239 -1.16 27.91 -18.71
CA THR A 239 0.23 27.56 -19.06
C THR A 239 0.71 26.29 -18.37
N ASP A 240 0.00 25.85 -17.32
CA ASP A 240 0.28 24.61 -16.58
C ASP A 240 -0.59 23.48 -17.16
N ILE A 241 -0.08 22.85 -18.23
CA ILE A 241 -0.75 21.76 -18.95
C ILE A 241 0.04 20.47 -18.75
N TRP A 242 -0.65 19.42 -18.31
CA TRP A 242 -0.09 18.11 -18.09
C TRP A 242 -0.79 17.06 -18.94
N LYS A 243 0.00 16.12 -19.47
CA LYS A 243 -0.46 15.04 -20.34
C LYS A 243 -0.70 13.77 -19.53
N LEU A 244 -1.88 13.19 -19.69
CA LEU A 244 -2.21 11.86 -19.17
C LEU A 244 -1.70 10.80 -20.14
N TYR A 245 -1.28 9.65 -19.61
CA TYR A 245 -0.90 8.49 -20.41
C TYR A 245 -2.05 8.05 -21.30
N TYR A 246 -1.70 7.60 -22.51
CA TYR A 246 -2.62 7.25 -23.58
C TYR A 246 -3.70 6.28 -23.08
N SER A 247 -4.95 6.73 -23.13
CA SER A 247 -6.10 5.86 -23.30
C SER A 247 -6.95 6.48 -24.39
N THR A 248 -7.72 5.67 -25.10
CA THR A 248 -8.60 6.01 -26.23
C THR A 248 -9.74 7.00 -25.91
N ILE A 249 -9.58 7.88 -24.90
CA ILE A 249 -10.64 8.67 -24.25
C ILE A 249 -10.32 10.18 -24.29
N GLU A 250 -11.37 10.98 -24.48
CA GLU A 250 -11.48 12.38 -24.91
C GLU A 250 -10.66 13.49 -24.19
N LYS A 251 -9.91 13.20 -23.10
CA LYS A 251 -9.12 14.23 -22.39
C LYS A 251 -7.68 13.78 -22.13
N THR A 252 -6.78 14.03 -23.06
CA THR A 252 -5.35 13.71 -22.89
C THR A 252 -4.59 14.77 -22.09
N GLU A 253 -5.18 15.95 -21.91
CA GLU A 253 -4.55 17.11 -21.26
C GLU A 253 -5.42 17.65 -20.12
N ILE A 254 -4.76 17.97 -19.02
CA ILE A 254 -5.37 18.50 -17.80
C ILE A 254 -4.57 19.71 -17.30
N THR A 255 -5.28 20.67 -16.73
CA THR A 255 -4.70 21.92 -16.19
C THR A 255 -5.02 22.10 -14.71
N ASP A 256 -6.14 21.56 -14.26
CA ASP A 256 -6.58 21.69 -12.87
C ASP A 256 -7.34 20.44 -12.42
N ILE A 257 -7.30 20.22 -11.11
CA ILE A 257 -8.12 19.21 -10.43
C ILE A 257 -9.06 19.90 -9.46
N GLU A 258 -10.35 19.66 -9.63
CA GLU A 258 -11.38 20.10 -8.70
C GLU A 258 -11.77 18.93 -7.78
N ILE A 259 -11.77 19.14 -6.46
CA ILE A 259 -12.19 18.17 -5.47
C ILE A 259 -13.71 18.25 -5.28
N VAL A 260 -14.39 17.13 -5.49
CA VAL A 260 -15.83 17.02 -5.33
C VAL A 260 -16.12 16.41 -3.96
N ARG A 261 -16.51 17.27 -3.01
CA ARG A 261 -17.02 16.83 -1.71
C ARG A 261 -18.54 16.81 -1.80
N GLY A 262 -19.16 15.66 -1.54
CA GLY A 262 -20.62 15.56 -1.43
C GLY A 262 -21.12 16.52 -0.35
N ILE A 263 -22.22 17.22 -0.63
CA ILE A 263 -22.97 18.02 0.34
C ILE A 263 -23.67 17.06 1.31
#